data_AF-A0AAD7E7Y4-F1
#
_entry.id   AF-A0AAD7E7Y4-F1
#
_cell.length_a   1.000
_cell.length_b   1.000
_cell.length_c   1.000
_cell.angle_alpha   90.00
_cell.angle_beta   90.00
_cell.angle_gamma   90.00
#
_symmetry.space_group_name_H-M   'P 1'
#
loop_
_entity.id
_entity.type
_entity.pdbx_description
1 polymer ?
#
loop_
_entity_poly.entity_id
_entity_poly.type
_entity_poly.pdbx_seq_one_letter_code
_entity_poly.pdbx_strand_id
1 'polypeptide(L)' 'MPSSTTASQEELKTHRVPIQWRDGCSALLIPLNVCRRKTLYMPWECDHERHAYEKCQYDDYLRRMKEATKLKKAAAEAA' A
#
# COMPACT_ATOMS: atom_id res chain seq x y z
N MET A 1 -14.78 -7.50 2.28
CA MET A 1 -13.96 -7.84 3.46
C MET A 1 -12.72 -6.96 3.41
N PRO A 2 -12.40 -6.15 4.44
CA PRO A 2 -11.13 -5.46 4.46
C PRO A 2 -10.02 -6.53 4.43
N SER A 3 -9.12 -6.42 3.46
CA SER A 3 -7.94 -7.30 3.43
C SER A 3 -7.14 -7.04 4.72
N SER A 4 -6.40 -8.03 5.23
CA SER A 4 -5.58 -7.91 6.44
C SER A 4 -4.59 -6.72 6.42
N THR A 5 -4.40 -6.08 5.26
CA THR A 5 -3.50 -4.97 4.99
C THR A 5 -4.19 -3.59 4.91
N THR A 6 -5.52 -3.52 5.06
CA THR A 6 -6.29 -2.27 4.99
C THR A 6 -6.69 -1.78 6.39
N ALA A 7 -6.30 -0.57 6.75
CA ALA A 7 -6.65 0.04 8.04
C ALA A 7 -8.09 0.59 8.03
N SER A 8 -8.67 0.75 9.22
CA SER A 8 -9.96 1.40 9.37
C SER A 8 -9.88 2.90 9.02
N GLN A 9 -11.02 3.49 8.63
CA GLN A 9 -11.05 4.91 8.28
C GLN A 9 -10.72 5.82 9.48
N GLU A 10 -11.05 5.38 10.69
CA GLU A 10 -10.74 6.09 11.93
C GLU A 10 -9.24 6.08 12.22
N GLU A 11 -8.57 4.94 12.09
CA GLU A 11 -7.12 4.82 12.25
C GLU A 11 -6.35 5.71 11.24
N LEU A 12 -6.79 5.73 9.99
CA LEU A 12 -6.18 6.57 8.95
C LEU A 12 -6.32 8.06 9.23
N LYS A 13 -7.43 8.48 9.85
CA LYS A 13 -7.65 9.87 10.30
C LYS A 13 -6.75 10.19 11.50
N THR A 14 -6.70 9.30 12.48
CA THR A 14 -5.86 9.45 13.70
C THR A 14 -4.38 9.59 13.35
N HIS A 15 -3.89 8.76 12.44
CA HIS A 15 -2.49 8.80 11.98
C HIS A 15 -2.22 9.84 10.88
N ARG A 16 -3.23 10.65 10.50
CA ARG A 16 -3.14 11.70 9.48
C ARG A 16 -2.50 11.23 8.18
N VAL A 17 -2.88 10.04 7.72
CA VAL A 17 -2.35 9.47 6.47
C VAL A 17 -2.91 10.28 5.27
N PRO A 18 -2.06 10.83 4.39
CA PRO A 18 -2.47 11.47 3.13
C PRO A 18 -3.33 10.57 2.26
N ILE A 19 -4.23 11.18 1.49
CA ILE A 19 -5.23 10.46 0.68
C ILE A 19 -4.58 9.49 -0.30
N GLN A 20 -3.42 9.84 -0.84
CA GLN A 20 -2.69 9.03 -1.81
C GLN A 20 -2.25 7.67 -1.24
N TRP A 21 -2.07 7.56 0.08
CA TRP A 21 -1.61 6.34 0.75
C TRP A 21 -2.71 5.64 1.55
N ARG A 22 -3.98 6.02 1.33
CA ARG A 22 -5.15 5.32 1.90
C ARG A 22 -5.61 4.20 0.97
N ASP A 23 -4.67 3.34 0.61
CA ASP A 23 -4.87 2.20 -0.28
C ASP A 23 -5.06 0.90 0.51
N GLY A 24 -5.13 -0.21 -0.22
CA GLY A 24 -5.25 -1.55 0.36
C GLY A 24 -4.06 -2.00 1.22
N CYS A 25 -2.96 -1.25 1.24
CA CYS A 25 -1.73 -1.52 1.99
C CYS A 25 -1.51 -0.56 3.18
N SER A 26 -2.48 0.32 3.43
CA SER A 26 -2.37 1.39 4.41
C SER A 26 -2.17 0.94 5.87
N ALA A 27 -2.57 -0.27 6.25
CA ALA A 27 -2.31 -0.81 7.58
C ALA A 27 -0.82 -1.03 7.87
N LEU A 28 -0.02 -1.33 6.83
CA LEU A 28 1.43 -1.53 6.96
C LEU A 28 2.20 -0.20 7.00
N LEU A 29 1.61 0.87 6.46
CA LEU A 29 2.23 2.19 6.44
C LEU A 29 2.22 2.87 7.82
N ILE A 30 1.18 2.62 8.61
CA ILE A 30 1.05 3.16 9.97
C ILE A 30 2.25 2.76 10.86
N PRO A 31 2.57 1.45 11.05
CA PRO A 31 3.71 1.05 11.88
C PRO A 31 5.05 1.53 11.31
N LEU A 32 5.21 1.54 9.98
CA LEU A 32 6.40 2.09 9.34
C LEU A 32 6.62 3.58 9.67
N ASN A 33 5.56 4.39 9.62
CA ASN A 33 5.65 5.81 9.96
C ASN A 33 5.90 6.04 11.46
N VAL A 34 5.37 5.16 12.32
CA VAL A 34 5.67 5.18 13.75
C VAL A 34 7.15 4.84 13.98
N CYS A 35 7.69 3.79 13.35
CA CYS A 35 9.10 3.43 13.44
C CYS A 35 10.00 4.58 12.96
N ARG A 36 9.74 5.14 11.76
CA ARG A 36 10.48 6.28 11.20
C ARG A 36 10.52 7.49 12.13
N ARG A 37 9.41 7.81 12.80
CA ARG A 37 9.38 8.92 13.76
C ARG A 37 10.18 8.62 15.02
N LYS A 38 10.17 7.38 15.51
CA LYS A 38 10.94 6.95 16.69
C LYS A 38 12.45 6.97 16.44
N THR A 39 12.88 6.51 15.26
CA THR A 39 14.30 6.38 14.88
C THR A 39 14.83 7.58 14.11
N LEU A 40 14.08 8.70 14.08
CA LEU A 40 14.46 9.92 13.34
C LEU A 40 14.80 9.66 11.85
N TYR A 41 14.05 8.75 11.21
CA TYR A 41 14.21 8.36 9.81
C TYR A 41 15.58 7.75 9.48
N MET A 42 16.20 7.06 10.43
CA MET A 42 17.42 6.29 10.16
C MET A 42 17.17 5.20 9.10
N PRO A 43 18.04 5.07 8.08
CA PRO A 43 17.80 4.19 6.94
C PRO A 43 17.98 2.69 7.22
N TRP A 44 18.60 2.31 8.34
CA TRP A 44 18.93 0.91 8.66
C TRP A 44 17.98 0.23 9.67
N GLU A 45 17.15 0.99 10.40
CA GLU A 45 16.46 0.45 11.59
C GLU A 45 15.04 -0.04 11.30
N CYS A 46 14.34 0.56 10.32
CA CYS A 46 12.95 0.22 9.96
C CYS A 46 12.85 -0.55 8.63
N ASP A 47 13.85 -1.39 8.32
CA ASP A 47 13.92 -2.06 7.01
C ASP A 47 12.85 -3.14 6.83
N HIS A 48 12.52 -3.87 7.91
CA HIS A 48 11.53 -4.92 7.86
C HIS A 48 10.13 -4.38 7.56
N GLU A 49 9.69 -3.33 8.27
CA GLU A 49 8.37 -2.72 8.00
C GLU A 49 8.34 -2.05 6.63
N ARG A 50 9.47 -1.49 6.18
CA ARG A 50 9.59 -0.92 4.84
C ARG A 50 9.38 -2.00 3.78
N HIS A 51 10.12 -3.10 3.86
CA HIS A 51 10.05 -4.18 2.88
C HIS A 51 8.66 -4.85 2.87
N ALA A 52 8.02 -4.99 4.03
CA ALA A 52 6.64 -5.49 4.11
C ALA A 52 5.65 -4.57 3.37
N TYR A 53 5.76 -3.25 3.56
CA TYR A 53 4.92 -2.28 2.83
C TYR A 53 5.20 -2.29 1.33
N GLU A 54 6.46 -2.30 0.91
CA GLU A 54 6.87 -2.33 -0.49
C GLU A 54 6.38 -3.58 -1.21
N LYS A 55 6.46 -4.75 -0.56
CA LYS A 55 5.91 -5.99 -1.11
C LYS A 55 4.41 -5.88 -1.36
N CYS A 56 3.65 -5.34 -0.40
CA CYS A 56 2.21 -5.14 -0.58
C CYS A 56 1.90 -4.22 -1.77
N GLN A 57 2.64 -3.12 -1.90
CA GLN A 57 2.48 -2.19 -3.04
C GLN A 57 2.81 -2.85 -4.38
N TYR A 58 3.85 -3.68 -4.40
CA TYR A 58 4.23 -4.43 -5.59
C TYR A 58 3.14 -5.43 -6.02
N ASP A 59 2.57 -6.16 -5.06
CA ASP A 59 1.48 -7.10 -5.33
C ASP A 59 0.23 -6.38 -5.86
N ASP A 60 -0.11 -5.20 -5.30
CA ASP A 60 -1.19 -4.36 -5.80
C ASP A 60 -0.92 -3.82 -7.21
N TYR A 61 0.30 -3.40 -7.50
CA TYR A 61 0.71 -2.97 -8.83
C TYR A 61 0.55 -4.10 -9.86
N LEU A 62 1.01 -5.31 -9.53
CA LEU A 62 0.85 -6.48 -10.40
C LEU A 62 -0.62 -6.81 -10.64
N ARG A 63 -1.48 -6.68 -9.63
CA ARG A 63 -2.94 -6.84 -9.77
C ARG A 63 -3.51 -5.83 -10.77
N ARG A 64 -3.18 -4.55 -10.63
CA ARG A 64 -3.62 -3.48 -11.54
C ARG A 64 -3.10 -3.68 -12.96
N MET A 65 -1.87 -4.14 -13.14
CA MET A 65 -1.31 -4.46 -14.46
C MET A 65 -2.04 -5.61 -15.15
N LYS A 66 -2.42 -6.65 -14.39
CA LYS A 66 -3.24 -7.76 -14.92
C LYS A 66 -4.62 -7.29 -15.34
N GLU A 67 -5.27 -6.44 -14.54
CA GLU A 67 -6.56 -5.82 -14.87
C GLU A 67 -6.47 -4.97 -16.14
N ALA A 68 -5.46 -4.10 -16.24
CA ALA A 68 -5.21 -3.29 -17.43
C ALA A 68 -4.96 -4.14 -18.68
N THR A 69 -4.22 -5.24 -18.55
CA THR A 69 -3.96 -6.17 -19.67
C THR A 69 -5.25 -6.85 -20.13
N LYS A 70 -6.13 -7.26 -19.20
CA LYS A 70 -7.43 -7.84 -19.55
C LYS A 70 -8.31 -6.85 -20.31
N LEU A 71 -8.37 -5.59 -19.85
CA LEU A 71 -9.13 -4.53 -20.52
C LEU A 71 -8.60 -4.26 -21.93
N LYS A 72 -7.27 -4.22 -22.12
CA LYS A 72 -6.65 -4.05 -23.44
C LYS A 72 -6.98 -5.20 -24.38
N LYS A 73 -6.96 -6.45 -23.90
CA LYS A 73 -7.35 -7.62 -24.72
C LYS A 73 -8.81 -7.57 -25.13
N ALA A 74 -9.71 -7.31 -24.18
CA ALA A 74 -11.14 -7.18 -24.47
C ALA A 74 -11.42 -6.04 -25.47
N ALA A 75 -10.71 -4.92 -25.36
CA ALA A 75 -10.83 -3.82 -26.31
C ALA A 75 -10.32 -4.18 -27.72
N ALA A 76 -9.24 -4.98 -27.82
CA ALA A 76 -8.72 -5.47 -29.09
C ALA A 76 -9.61 -6.54 -29.73
N GLU A 77 -10.28 -7.38 -28.93
CA GLU A 77 -11.24 -8.38 -29.41
C GLU A 77 -12.58 -7.77 -29.83
N ALA A 78 -12.92 -6.58 -29.31
CA ALA A 78 -14.13 -5.84 -29.65
C ALA A 78 -13.96 -4.89 -30.86
N ALA A 79 -12.73 -4.72 -31.37
CA ALA A 79 -12.38 -3.91 -32.53
C ALA A 79 -12.23 -4.78 -33.78
#